data_AF-A0A1L7WCI7-F1
#
_entry.id   AF-A0A1L7WCI7-F1
#
_cell.length_a   1.000
_cell.length_b   1.000
_cell.length_c   1.000
_cell.angle_alpha   90.00
_cell.angle_beta   90.00
_cell.angle_gamma   90.00
#
_symmetry.space_group_name_H-M   'P 1'
#
loop_
_entity.id
_entity.type
_entity.pdbx_description
1 polymer ?
#
loop_
_entity_poly.entity_id
_entity_poly.type
_entity_poly.pdbx_seq_one_letter_code
_entity_poly.pdbx_strand_id
1 'polypeptide(L)'
;MALNRKYAALPDLDFAQDTYETPELTDDNSTATGRARSESTSSSYKDFDEDEESGISRARLQPDEARSHFLPAQVDARDVDFSDRVTAKRKSYKTSTRRQRRREDGTEEYGDFSDDEDGESLERKLARLKREIEEVKEEYGKRQAENKETDGKDGEDLGANVTALSRMLDGISTSQVSAPPSVAAKFAKDLGTGIKANGPPQTSQGKGDSATYTVTYAPTYQQSHALAKAADFDTRLALLEKALGINPTDLPTSATPRAILPSLETLQRQISLITESSPSSLDSISRRVRALTQEAEKLEESRKAAKAAQDALRAAGGDVIAEEGEDSEQVAKINALYGTLSTIENLAPLLPPLLDRLRSLRAIHADAATASDGLTKVEERQSQMADDIKKWREGLEKVEAAMKQGETVMSGNMKVVEGWVKELEQKMEKV
;
A
#
# COMPACT_ATOMS: atom_id res chain seq x y z
N MET A 1 42.73 -18.53 -19.15
CA MET A 1 42.65 -17.07 -19.36
C MET A 1 42.26 -16.81 -20.80
N ALA A 2 41.05 -16.30 -21.05
CA ALA A 2 40.62 -15.96 -22.39
C ALA A 2 41.28 -14.64 -22.79
N LEU A 3 42.18 -14.68 -23.78
CA LEU A 3 42.81 -13.48 -24.33
C LEU A 3 41.72 -12.56 -24.90
N ASN A 4 41.47 -11.45 -24.23
CA ASN A 4 40.55 -10.43 -24.69
C ASN A 4 41.08 -9.84 -26.00
N ARG A 5 40.44 -10.17 -27.13
CA ARG A 5 40.84 -9.74 -28.48
C ARG A 5 41.02 -8.23 -28.63
N LYS A 6 40.39 -7.43 -27.76
CA LYS A 6 40.53 -5.96 -27.73
C LYS A 6 41.96 -5.51 -27.39
N TYR A 7 42.70 -6.27 -26.60
CA TYR A 7 44.02 -5.86 -26.06
C TYR A 7 45.20 -6.56 -26.74
N ALA A 8 44.94 -7.55 -27.61
CA ALA A 8 45.97 -8.37 -28.25
C ALA A 8 46.88 -7.62 -29.24
N ALA A 9 46.47 -6.44 -29.71
CA ALA A 9 47.23 -5.62 -30.65
C ALA A 9 48.12 -4.57 -29.96
N LEU A 10 48.04 -4.43 -28.64
CA LEU A 10 48.90 -3.51 -27.89
C LEU A 10 50.22 -4.21 -27.54
N PRO A 11 51.38 -3.61 -27.86
CA PRO A 11 52.67 -4.07 -27.31
C PRO A 11 52.72 -3.76 -25.80
N ASP A 12 53.41 -4.62 -25.04
CA ASP A 12 53.62 -4.48 -23.59
C ASP A 12 52.37 -4.66 -22.70
N LEU A 13 51.61 -5.74 -22.94
CA LEU A 13 50.51 -6.16 -22.07
C LEU A 13 51.03 -7.13 -20.99
N ASP A 14 50.73 -6.86 -19.73
CA ASP A 14 51.02 -7.78 -18.63
C ASP A 14 50.07 -8.99 -18.68
N PHE A 15 50.64 -10.19 -18.68
CA PHE A 15 49.91 -11.48 -18.65
C PHE A 15 49.92 -12.14 -17.27
N ALA A 16 50.40 -11.42 -16.25
CA ALA A 16 50.41 -11.90 -14.88
C ALA A 16 48.97 -12.04 -14.32
N GLN A 17 48.88 -12.56 -13.09
CA GLN A 17 47.61 -12.72 -12.41
C GLN A 17 46.92 -11.35 -12.23
N ASP A 18 45.65 -11.26 -12.65
CA ASP A 18 44.85 -10.01 -12.62
C ASP A 18 44.67 -9.47 -11.20
N THR A 19 44.51 -10.38 -10.22
CA THR A 19 44.29 -10.04 -8.81
C THR A 19 45.29 -10.76 -7.92
N TYR A 20 46.16 -10.00 -7.24
CA TYR A 20 47.00 -10.49 -6.16
C TYR A 20 46.33 -10.22 -4.82
N GLU A 21 45.57 -11.20 -4.34
CA GLU A 21 44.90 -11.14 -3.04
C GLU A 21 45.62 -12.01 -2.00
N THR A 22 45.55 -11.60 -0.74
CA THR A 22 45.92 -12.47 0.37
C THR A 22 44.93 -13.64 0.44
N PRO A 23 45.36 -14.87 0.80
CA PRO A 23 44.44 -15.98 0.98
C PRO A 23 43.28 -15.56 1.88
N GLU A 24 42.06 -15.87 1.47
CA GLU A 24 40.85 -15.58 2.25
C GLU A 24 40.98 -16.30 3.60
N LEU A 25 41.36 -15.54 4.64
CA LEU A 25 41.27 -15.98 6.01
C LEU A 25 39.77 -16.13 6.27
N THR A 26 39.33 -17.34 6.58
CA THR A 26 37.95 -17.63 6.93
C THR A 26 37.65 -17.08 8.33
N ASP A 27 37.62 -15.75 8.45
CA ASP A 27 37.30 -15.03 9.69
C ASP A 27 35.88 -15.36 10.20
N ASP A 28 35.05 -16.00 9.38
CA ASP A 28 33.68 -16.42 9.70
C ASP A 28 33.52 -17.89 10.15
N ASN A 29 34.58 -18.70 10.19
CA ASN A 29 34.44 -20.08 10.68
C ASN A 29 34.46 -20.20 12.23
N SER A 30 34.45 -19.06 12.92
CA SER A 30 34.33 -18.98 14.37
C SER A 30 33.24 -17.98 14.74
N THR A 31 31.99 -18.42 14.73
CA THR A 31 31.01 -17.89 15.69
C THR A 31 31.52 -18.24 17.09
N ALA A 32 32.45 -17.43 17.59
CA ALA A 32 32.70 -17.33 19.02
C ALA A 32 31.35 -17.03 19.66
N THR A 33 31.01 -17.80 20.68
CA THR A 33 29.83 -17.69 21.54
C THR A 33 29.87 -16.41 22.38
N GLY A 34 29.99 -15.26 21.72
CA GLY A 34 30.18 -13.94 22.30
C GLY A 34 29.15 -12.97 21.74
N ARG A 35 27.89 -13.15 22.15
CA ARG A 35 26.86 -12.11 22.31
C ARG A 35 26.91 -10.96 21.28
N ALA A 36 26.80 -11.27 19.99
CA ALA A 36 26.35 -10.27 19.02
C ALA A 36 24.87 -10.03 19.29
N ARG A 37 24.55 -8.85 19.85
CA ARG A 37 23.19 -8.36 19.99
C ARG A 37 22.60 -8.25 18.58
N SER A 38 21.71 -9.16 18.24
CA SER A 38 20.85 -9.01 17.07
C SER A 38 19.92 -7.82 17.32
N GLU A 39 20.08 -6.74 16.56
CA GLU A 39 19.09 -5.66 16.49
C GLU A 39 17.87 -6.16 15.70
N SER A 40 17.12 -7.08 16.31
CA SER A 40 15.89 -7.62 15.73
C SER A 40 14.71 -7.15 16.55
N THR A 41 13.94 -6.21 16.01
CA THR A 41 12.67 -5.71 16.56
C THR A 41 11.52 -6.74 16.47
N SER A 42 11.84 -8.04 16.41
CA SER A 42 10.86 -9.12 16.33
C SER A 42 11.42 -10.39 16.96
N SER A 43 11.67 -10.35 18.26
CA SER A 43 11.92 -11.58 19.04
C SER A 43 10.57 -12.23 19.38
N SER A 44 10.12 -13.12 18.50
CA SER A 44 9.16 -14.18 18.82
C SER A 44 9.94 -15.41 19.28
N TYR A 45 10.52 -15.39 20.47
CA TYR A 45 10.86 -16.60 21.21
C TYR A 45 10.79 -16.30 22.71
N LYS A 46 10.25 -17.26 23.46
CA LYS A 46 10.28 -17.35 24.91
C LYS A 46 11.72 -17.25 25.43
N ASP A 47 11.82 -16.89 26.71
CA ASP A 47 13.02 -16.83 27.56
C ASP A 47 13.77 -15.50 27.39
N PHE A 48 13.96 -14.68 28.42
CA PHE A 48 14.41 -15.03 29.77
C PHE A 48 13.60 -14.29 30.83
N ASP A 49 13.39 -14.94 31.97
CA ASP A 49 13.09 -14.29 33.25
C ASP A 49 14.27 -13.37 33.62
N GLU A 50 14.37 -12.20 32.96
CA GLU A 50 15.29 -11.13 33.30
C GLU A 50 14.69 -10.34 34.48
N ASP A 51 15.16 -10.72 35.65
CA ASP A 51 15.42 -9.87 36.81
C ASP A 51 14.23 -9.05 37.34
N GLU A 52 13.57 -9.61 38.37
CA GLU A 52 12.72 -8.88 39.32
C GLU A 52 13.42 -7.66 39.98
N GLU A 53 14.73 -7.48 39.76
CA GLU A 53 15.54 -6.37 40.29
C GLU A 53 15.55 -5.10 39.43
N SER A 54 15.09 -5.14 38.17
CA SER A 54 14.89 -3.91 37.41
C SER A 54 13.44 -3.46 37.61
N GLY A 55 13.21 -2.38 38.38
CA GLY A 55 11.89 -1.78 38.65
C GLY A 55 11.16 -1.21 37.42
N ILE A 56 11.41 -1.78 36.24
CA ILE A 56 10.90 -1.42 34.93
C ILE A 56 10.05 -2.60 34.44
N SER A 57 8.74 -2.42 34.43
CA SER A 57 7.83 -3.39 33.80
C SER A 57 8.05 -3.39 32.29
N ARG A 58 8.56 -4.50 31.74
CA ARG A 58 8.75 -4.72 30.29
C ARG A 58 7.56 -5.45 29.66
N ALA A 59 6.34 -5.11 30.07
CA ALA A 59 5.13 -5.69 29.48
C ALA A 59 5.12 -5.41 27.96
N ARG A 60 5.15 -6.46 27.15
CA ARG A 60 5.07 -6.36 25.69
C ARG A 60 3.63 -5.95 25.32
N LEU A 61 3.51 -4.91 24.49
CA LEU A 61 2.22 -4.49 23.97
C LEU A 61 1.69 -5.56 22.99
N GLN A 62 0.54 -6.15 23.29
CA GLN A 62 -0.20 -6.99 22.35
C GLN A 62 -1.18 -6.10 21.58
N PRO A 63 -0.87 -5.68 20.33
CA PRO A 63 -1.69 -4.71 19.61
C PRO A 63 -3.09 -5.25 19.28
N ASP A 64 -3.21 -6.56 19.04
CA ASP A 64 -4.50 -7.19 18.72
C ASP A 64 -5.43 -7.26 19.94
N GLU A 65 -4.89 -7.64 21.10
CA GLU A 65 -5.64 -7.64 22.37
C GLU A 65 -6.02 -6.20 22.76
N ALA A 66 -5.06 -5.27 22.71
CA ALA A 66 -5.32 -3.85 22.96
C ALA A 66 -6.39 -3.30 22.00
N ARG A 67 -6.33 -3.66 20.71
CA ARG A 67 -7.35 -3.26 19.74
C ARG A 67 -8.72 -3.80 20.12
N SER A 68 -8.84 -5.03 20.58
CA SER A 68 -10.13 -5.57 21.04
C SER A 68 -10.71 -4.80 22.24
N HIS A 69 -9.85 -4.32 23.14
CA HIS A 69 -10.25 -3.52 24.30
C HIS A 69 -10.70 -2.10 23.92
N PHE A 70 -10.06 -1.47 22.95
CA PHE A 70 -10.35 -0.08 22.57
C PHE A 70 -11.35 0.06 21.40
N LEU A 71 -11.60 -0.98 20.61
CA LEU A 71 -12.59 -0.96 19.52
C LEU A 71 -14.01 -0.54 19.95
N PRO A 72 -14.58 -0.99 21.09
CA PRO A 72 -15.90 -0.55 21.52
C PRO A 72 -15.93 0.87 22.09
N ALA A 73 -14.77 1.47 22.41
CA ALA A 73 -14.69 2.81 22.97
C ALA A 73 -14.69 3.85 21.83
N GLN A 74 -15.76 4.63 21.72
CA GLN A 74 -15.80 5.79 20.82
C GLN A 74 -15.58 7.08 21.60
N VAL A 75 -14.80 7.99 21.02
CA VAL A 75 -14.43 9.27 21.63
C VAL A 75 -15.15 10.40 20.90
N ASP A 76 -15.97 11.17 21.63
CA ASP A 76 -16.56 12.41 21.12
C ASP A 76 -15.64 13.59 21.45
N ALA A 77 -15.30 14.35 20.40
CA ALA A 77 -14.39 15.49 20.43
C ALA A 77 -15.07 16.82 20.07
N ARG A 78 -16.39 16.85 19.83
CA ARG A 78 -17.08 18.02 19.26
C ARG A 78 -17.08 19.26 20.16
N ASP A 79 -17.19 19.05 21.47
CA ASP A 79 -17.28 20.13 22.47
C ASP A 79 -16.00 20.29 23.31
N VAL A 80 -14.86 19.77 22.87
CA VAL A 80 -13.63 19.77 23.67
C VAL A 80 -12.95 21.15 23.60
N ASP A 81 -12.67 21.73 24.75
CA ASP A 81 -11.98 23.03 24.88
C ASP A 81 -10.83 22.89 25.87
N PHE A 82 -9.61 22.92 25.34
CA PHE A 82 -8.35 22.91 26.10
C PHE A 82 -7.80 24.31 26.37
N SER A 83 -8.53 25.35 26.01
CA SER A 83 -8.11 26.71 26.37
C SER A 83 -8.08 26.82 27.90
N ASP A 84 -7.03 27.45 28.43
CA ASP A 84 -6.77 27.61 29.86
C ASP A 84 -7.71 28.66 30.51
N ARG A 85 -8.96 28.72 30.04
CA ARG A 85 -9.97 29.66 30.51
C ARG A 85 -10.55 29.17 31.83
N VAL A 86 -10.06 29.75 32.93
CA VAL A 86 -10.47 29.46 34.31
C VAL A 86 -11.95 29.77 34.59
N THR A 87 -12.63 30.52 33.71
CA THR A 87 -14.03 30.97 33.89
C THR A 87 -15.08 29.94 33.47
N ALA A 88 -14.71 28.90 32.74
CA ALA A 88 -15.63 27.86 32.27
C ALA A 88 -15.18 26.47 32.76
N LYS A 89 -16.14 25.56 32.95
CA LYS A 89 -15.82 24.15 33.26
C LYS A 89 -15.03 23.58 32.08
N ARG A 90 -13.82 23.05 32.35
CA ARG A 90 -12.94 22.43 31.33
C ARG A 90 -13.71 21.33 30.61
N LYS A 91 -13.84 21.45 29.29
CA LYS A 91 -14.51 20.44 28.47
C LYS A 91 -13.46 19.47 27.94
N SER A 92 -13.45 18.24 28.44
CA SER A 92 -12.55 17.17 28.01
C SER A 92 -13.22 16.22 27.02
N TYR A 93 -12.43 15.34 26.39
CA TYR A 93 -12.95 14.22 25.61
C TYR A 93 -13.98 13.43 26.41
N LYS A 94 -15.09 13.06 25.76
CA LYS A 94 -16.10 12.16 26.31
C LYS A 94 -15.96 10.80 25.64
N THR A 95 -15.63 9.78 26.42
CA THR A 95 -15.55 8.40 25.92
C THR A 95 -16.83 7.65 26.30
N SER A 96 -17.52 7.05 25.33
CA SER A 96 -18.64 6.16 25.60
C SER A 96 -18.25 4.73 25.24
N THR A 97 -18.42 3.80 26.18
CA THR A 97 -18.04 2.39 26.04
C THR A 97 -19.23 1.43 26.14
N ARG A 98 -20.47 1.93 26.27
CA ARG A 98 -21.62 1.08 26.59
C ARG A 98 -22.89 1.40 25.81
N ARG A 99 -23.38 0.35 25.12
CA ARG A 99 -24.71 0.13 24.50
C ARG A 99 -25.32 1.31 23.74
N GLN A 100 -25.28 1.20 22.41
CA GLN A 100 -26.21 1.89 21.52
C GLN A 100 -27.65 1.48 21.84
N ARG A 101 -28.54 2.46 22.07
CA ARG A 101 -29.98 2.26 21.91
C ARG A 101 -30.43 3.05 20.69
N ARG A 102 -30.92 2.34 19.68
CA ARG A 102 -31.55 2.94 18.50
C ARG A 102 -32.99 3.31 18.85
N ARG A 103 -33.32 4.60 18.79
CA ARG A 103 -34.71 5.07 18.93
C ARG A 103 -35.52 4.72 17.68
N GLU A 104 -36.84 4.73 17.80
CA GLU A 104 -37.81 4.50 16.70
C GLU A 104 -37.68 5.55 15.58
N ASP A 105 -37.14 6.74 15.88
CA ASP A 105 -36.84 7.82 14.94
C ASP A 105 -35.43 7.71 14.28
N GLY A 106 -34.75 6.58 14.45
CA GLY A 106 -33.49 6.29 13.79
C GLY A 106 -32.26 7.05 14.31
N THR A 107 -32.41 7.92 15.30
CA THR A 107 -31.29 8.56 16.01
C THR A 107 -30.65 7.58 17.00
N GLU A 108 -29.33 7.45 16.95
CA GLU A 108 -28.55 6.68 17.91
C GLU A 108 -28.30 7.54 19.16
N GLU A 109 -28.82 7.10 20.30
CA GLU A 109 -28.59 7.74 21.59
C GLU A 109 -27.43 7.03 22.28
N TYR A 110 -26.38 7.80 22.58
CA TYR A 110 -25.18 7.34 23.29
C TYR A 110 -25.20 7.93 24.70
N GLY A 111 -25.19 7.10 25.73
CA GLY A 111 -25.14 7.60 27.10
C GLY A 111 -25.36 6.53 28.16
N ASP A 112 -24.85 6.81 29.36
CA ASP A 112 -25.20 6.10 30.58
C ASP A 112 -26.63 6.53 30.98
N PHE A 113 -27.60 5.63 30.90
CA PHE A 113 -28.98 5.91 31.35
C PHE A 113 -29.09 5.85 32.89
N SER A 114 -27.98 5.99 33.61
CA SER A 114 -27.94 6.10 35.06
C SER A 114 -28.55 7.45 35.47
N ASP A 115 -29.72 7.35 36.09
CA ASP A 115 -30.79 8.35 36.30
C ASP A 115 -30.43 9.51 37.26
N ASP A 116 -29.16 9.84 37.49
CA ASP A 116 -28.79 10.64 38.67
C ASP A 116 -28.10 12.00 38.41
N GLU A 117 -27.52 12.31 37.24
CA GLU A 117 -26.79 13.61 37.08
C GLU A 117 -27.02 14.42 35.80
N ASP A 118 -27.64 13.89 34.76
CA ASP A 118 -27.95 14.68 33.56
C ASP A 118 -29.41 15.13 33.58
N GLY A 119 -29.60 16.44 33.76
CA GLY A 119 -30.89 17.11 33.90
C GLY A 119 -31.94 16.59 32.91
N GLU A 120 -33.16 16.41 33.42
CA GLU A 120 -34.32 15.87 32.71
C GLU A 120 -34.31 16.16 31.21
N SER A 121 -34.38 15.10 30.38
CA SER A 121 -34.46 15.24 28.92
C SER A 121 -35.54 16.26 28.54
N LEU A 122 -35.32 17.05 27.48
CA LEU A 122 -36.25 18.11 27.08
C LEU A 122 -37.70 17.60 26.96
N GLU A 123 -37.88 16.36 26.51
CA GLU A 123 -39.17 15.67 26.43
C GLU A 123 -39.77 15.38 27.81
N ARG A 124 -38.98 14.87 28.77
CA ARG A 124 -39.41 14.64 30.16
C ARG A 124 -39.74 15.96 30.87
N LYS A 125 -38.95 17.02 30.60
CA LYS A 125 -39.17 18.37 31.10
C LYS A 125 -40.45 19.00 30.52
N LEU A 126 -40.72 18.81 29.22
CA LEU A 126 -41.97 19.25 28.58
C LEU A 126 -43.17 18.50 29.15
N ALA A 127 -43.08 17.19 29.37
CA ALA A 127 -44.14 16.39 29.97
C ALA A 127 -44.44 16.83 31.42
N ARG A 128 -43.40 17.13 32.21
CA ARG A 128 -43.54 17.67 33.57
C ARG A 128 -44.22 19.03 33.57
N LEU A 129 -43.78 19.96 32.71
CA LEU A 129 -44.40 21.28 32.57
C LEU A 129 -45.86 21.21 32.09
N LYS A 130 -46.20 20.28 31.19
CA LYS A 130 -47.59 20.04 30.79
C LYS A 130 -48.45 19.66 32.01
N ARG A 131 -47.94 18.75 32.85
CA ARG A 131 -48.63 18.33 34.07
C ARG A 131 -48.75 19.47 35.10
N GLU A 132 -47.68 20.21 35.34
CA GLU A 132 -47.69 21.36 36.26
C GLU A 132 -48.69 22.45 35.81
N ILE A 133 -48.78 22.72 34.51
CA ILE A 133 -49.74 23.69 33.96
C ILE A 133 -51.18 23.18 34.05
N GLU A 134 -51.39 21.87 33.86
CA GLU A 134 -52.70 21.24 34.01
C GLU A 134 -53.19 21.29 35.47
N GLU A 135 -52.29 21.03 36.43
CA GLU A 135 -52.56 21.18 37.86
C GLU A 135 -52.94 22.62 38.23
N VAL A 136 -52.17 23.61 37.76
CA VAL A 136 -52.48 25.04 37.96
C VAL A 136 -53.82 25.43 37.33
N LYS A 137 -54.16 24.86 36.17
CA LYS A 137 -55.46 25.10 35.51
C LYS A 137 -56.63 24.53 36.32
N GLU A 138 -56.46 23.34 36.92
CA GLU A 138 -57.47 22.74 37.79
C GLU A 138 -57.67 23.54 39.09
N GLU A 139 -56.57 23.99 39.72
CA GLU A 139 -56.64 24.83 40.91
C GLU A 139 -57.36 26.17 40.63
N TYR A 140 -57.06 26.80 39.49
CA TYR A 140 -57.75 28.02 39.07
C TYR A 140 -59.23 27.78 38.79
N GLY A 141 -59.59 26.64 38.18
CA GLY A 141 -60.99 26.24 37.96
C GLY A 141 -61.77 26.05 39.27
N LYS A 142 -61.15 25.43 40.28
CA LYS A 142 -61.72 25.27 41.63
C LYS A 142 -61.93 26.63 42.30
N ARG A 143 -60.94 27.53 42.23
CA ARG A 143 -61.02 28.89 42.78
C ARG A 143 -62.08 29.75 42.09
N GLN A 144 -62.28 29.62 40.79
CA GLN A 144 -63.39 30.31 40.09
C GLN A 144 -64.76 29.75 40.46
N ALA A 145 -64.87 28.45 40.73
CA ALA A 145 -66.11 27.84 41.21
C ALA A 145 -66.44 28.30 42.64
N GLU A 146 -65.44 28.46 43.50
CA GLU A 146 -65.59 29.01 44.86
C GLU A 146 -65.85 30.54 44.87
N ASN A 147 -65.23 31.31 43.98
CA ASN A 147 -65.45 32.77 43.87
C ASN A 147 -66.76 33.18 43.18
N LYS A 148 -67.61 32.23 42.76
CA LYS A 148 -68.90 32.54 42.11
C LYS A 148 -69.99 33.06 43.06
N GLU A 149 -69.75 33.06 44.37
CA GLU A 149 -70.67 33.64 45.38
C GLU A 149 -70.26 35.03 45.89
N THR A 150 -69.13 35.60 45.45
CA THR A 150 -68.76 36.98 45.80
C THR A 150 -68.42 37.78 44.54
N ASP A 151 -69.38 38.60 44.10
CA ASP A 151 -69.25 39.49 42.96
C ASP A 151 -68.17 40.55 43.26
N GLY A 152 -67.03 40.41 42.58
CA GLY A 152 -65.86 41.27 42.72
C GLY A 152 -65.09 41.31 41.41
N LYS A 153 -65.46 42.25 40.54
CA LYS A 153 -64.67 42.67 39.39
C LYS A 153 -63.33 43.19 39.91
N ASP A 154 -62.27 42.40 39.80
CA ASP A 154 -60.85 42.80 39.65
C ASP A 154 -59.96 41.55 39.74
N GLY A 155 -60.12 40.64 38.79
CA GLY A 155 -59.16 39.58 38.52
C GLY A 155 -58.74 39.68 37.07
N GLU A 156 -57.51 40.16 36.82
CA GLU A 156 -56.88 40.00 35.51
C GLU A 156 -57.04 38.54 35.06
N ASP A 157 -57.28 38.34 33.77
CA ASP A 157 -57.73 37.10 33.16
C ASP A 157 -56.62 36.02 33.17
N LEU A 158 -56.21 35.60 34.36
CA LEU A 158 -55.17 34.61 34.64
C LEU A 158 -55.52 33.26 34.00
N GLY A 159 -56.82 32.97 33.86
CA GLY A 159 -57.33 31.83 33.09
C GLY A 159 -57.02 31.93 31.60
N ALA A 160 -57.17 33.12 30.99
CA ALA A 160 -56.74 33.35 29.62
C ALA A 160 -55.21 33.20 29.47
N ASN A 161 -54.42 33.61 30.47
CA ASN A 161 -52.97 33.45 30.46
C ASN A 161 -52.51 31.98 30.59
N VAL A 162 -53.14 31.19 31.48
CA VAL A 162 -52.85 29.75 31.64
C VAL A 162 -53.24 28.97 30.38
N THR A 163 -54.37 29.31 29.76
CA THR A 163 -54.78 28.70 28.48
C THR A 163 -53.93 29.15 27.28
N ALA A 164 -53.39 30.38 27.31
CA ALA A 164 -52.39 30.80 26.33
C ALA A 164 -51.08 30.02 26.50
N LEU A 165 -50.62 29.80 27.75
CA LEU A 165 -49.42 29.04 28.05
C LEU A 165 -49.55 27.57 27.62
N SER A 166 -50.71 26.94 27.84
CA SER A 166 -50.96 25.57 27.36
C SER A 166 -50.94 25.48 25.82
N ARG A 167 -51.53 26.47 25.12
CA ARG A 167 -51.48 26.54 23.66
C ARG A 167 -50.06 26.74 23.12
N MET A 168 -49.24 27.56 23.77
CA MET A 168 -47.84 27.74 23.41
C MET A 168 -47.04 26.46 23.61
N LEU A 169 -47.26 25.75 24.71
CA LEU A 169 -46.59 24.48 25.00
C LEU A 169 -47.02 23.36 24.04
N ASP A 170 -48.30 23.31 23.67
CA ASP A 170 -48.80 22.38 22.65
C ASP A 170 -48.26 22.71 21.25
N GLY A 171 -48.12 23.99 20.91
CA GLY A 171 -47.47 24.44 19.68
C GLY A 171 -46.00 24.02 19.59
N ILE A 172 -45.26 24.09 20.70
CA ILE A 172 -43.87 23.62 20.77
C ILE A 172 -43.80 22.09 20.61
N SER A 173 -44.73 21.34 21.23
CA SER A 173 -44.76 19.88 21.10
C SER A 173 -45.15 19.39 19.69
N THR A 174 -46.10 20.06 19.03
CA THR A 174 -46.49 19.71 17.65
C THR A 174 -45.43 20.12 16.62
N SER A 175 -44.71 21.22 16.88
CA SER A 175 -43.54 21.62 16.09
C SER A 175 -42.41 20.59 16.11
N GLN A 176 -42.26 19.80 17.18
CA GLN A 176 -41.29 18.70 17.23
C GLN A 176 -41.76 17.45 16.50
N VAL A 177 -43.06 17.09 16.61
CA VAL A 177 -43.61 15.92 15.90
C VAL A 177 -43.71 16.15 14.39
N SER A 178 -43.78 17.41 13.95
CA SER A 178 -43.80 17.81 12.54
C SER A 178 -42.41 18.26 12.03
N ALA A 179 -41.33 17.64 12.48
CA ALA A 179 -40.04 17.77 11.81
C ALA A 179 -40.08 16.96 10.48
N PRO A 180 -39.68 17.54 9.33
CA PRO A 180 -39.59 16.77 8.08
C PRO A 180 -38.63 15.60 8.27
N PRO A 181 -38.86 14.44 7.64
CA PRO A 181 -38.02 13.25 7.83
C PRO A 181 -36.57 13.62 7.57
N SER A 182 -35.72 13.27 8.54
CA SER A 182 -34.31 13.63 8.57
C SER A 182 -33.63 13.28 7.23
N VAL A 183 -32.64 14.08 6.84
CA VAL A 183 -31.86 13.85 5.61
C VAL A 183 -31.28 12.43 5.59
N ALA A 184 -31.01 11.83 6.76
CA ALA A 184 -30.59 10.44 6.91
C ALA A 184 -31.67 9.43 6.47
N ALA A 185 -32.95 9.68 6.74
CA ALA A 185 -34.05 8.83 6.27
C ALA A 185 -34.25 8.94 4.75
N LYS A 186 -34.04 10.13 4.18
CA LYS A 186 -34.04 10.32 2.72
C LYS A 186 -32.86 9.61 2.06
N PHE A 187 -31.68 9.69 2.67
CA PHE A 187 -30.46 9.03 2.19
C PHE A 187 -30.53 7.49 2.30
N ALA A 188 -31.11 6.96 3.37
CA ALA A 188 -31.35 5.52 3.51
C ALA A 188 -32.35 4.99 2.47
N LYS A 189 -33.34 5.81 2.09
CA LYS A 189 -34.28 5.48 1.01
C LYS A 189 -33.59 5.51 -0.36
N ASP A 190 -32.72 6.48 -0.62
CA ASP A 190 -31.94 6.58 -1.86
C ASP A 190 -30.90 5.46 -2.00
N LEU A 191 -30.32 4.98 -0.89
CA LEU A 191 -29.46 3.79 -0.88
C LEU A 191 -30.24 2.49 -1.10
N GLY A 192 -31.44 2.39 -0.53
CA GLY A 192 -32.34 1.24 -0.71
C GLY A 192 -32.87 1.11 -2.14
N THR A 193 -33.04 2.24 -2.85
CA THR A 193 -33.31 2.28 -4.29
C THR A 193 -32.01 2.50 -5.05
N GLY A 194 -31.16 1.46 -5.07
CA GLY A 194 -29.81 1.48 -5.63
C GLY A 194 -29.58 2.50 -6.75
N ILE A 195 -28.65 3.43 -6.47
CA ILE A 195 -27.97 4.37 -7.36
C ILE A 195 -28.40 4.19 -8.83
N LYS A 196 -29.51 4.81 -9.22
CA LYS A 196 -29.81 5.00 -10.64
C LYS A 196 -28.86 6.07 -11.14
N ALA A 197 -27.74 5.63 -11.69
CA ALA A 197 -26.86 6.48 -12.48
C ALA A 197 -27.72 7.23 -13.50
N ASN A 198 -27.58 8.56 -13.50
CA ASN A 198 -28.22 9.48 -14.42
C ASN A 198 -27.88 9.06 -15.87
N GLY A 199 -28.76 8.25 -16.48
CA GLY A 199 -28.83 8.04 -17.92
C GLY A 199 -30.08 8.74 -18.44
N PRO A 200 -30.03 9.41 -19.61
CA PRO A 200 -31.20 10.11 -20.14
C PRO A 200 -32.39 9.13 -20.34
N PRO A 201 -33.63 9.59 -20.17
CA PRO A 201 -34.80 8.73 -20.21
C PRO A 201 -34.96 8.14 -21.62
N GLN A 202 -34.93 6.81 -21.73
CA GLN A 202 -35.26 6.12 -22.97
C GLN A 202 -36.74 6.36 -23.30
N THR A 203 -36.99 7.18 -24.31
CA THR A 203 -38.26 7.26 -25.00
C THR A 203 -38.43 6.06 -25.93
N SER A 204 -39.53 5.34 -25.71
CA SER A 204 -40.21 4.37 -26.57
C SER A 204 -39.76 4.23 -28.04
N GLN A 205 -39.34 3.01 -28.37
CA GLN A 205 -39.40 2.28 -29.64
C GLN A 205 -39.96 3.02 -30.88
N GLY A 206 -39.06 3.37 -31.80
CA GLY A 206 -39.35 3.54 -33.22
C GLY A 206 -39.09 2.24 -33.97
N LYS A 207 -40.10 1.74 -34.67
CA LYS A 207 -40.07 0.51 -35.48
C LYS A 207 -39.28 0.80 -36.76
N GLY A 208 -38.08 0.22 -36.91
CA GLY A 208 -37.41 0.14 -38.23
C GLY A 208 -35.93 0.47 -38.32
N ASP A 209 -35.13 0.44 -37.25
CA ASP A 209 -33.68 0.62 -37.40
C ASP A 209 -32.84 -0.33 -36.52
N SER A 210 -31.66 -0.68 -37.01
CA SER A 210 -30.81 -1.78 -36.51
C SER A 210 -30.61 -1.76 -34.98
N ALA A 211 -30.77 -2.92 -34.35
CA ALA A 211 -30.65 -3.08 -32.90
C ALA A 211 -29.25 -2.64 -32.43
N THR A 212 -29.15 -1.44 -31.87
CA THR A 212 -27.90 -0.92 -31.32
C THR A 212 -27.69 -1.55 -29.94
N TYR A 213 -26.78 -2.52 -29.88
CA TYR A 213 -26.37 -3.15 -28.64
C TYR A 213 -25.39 -2.22 -27.90
N THR A 214 -25.89 -1.45 -26.94
CA THR A 214 -25.03 -0.63 -26.07
C THR A 214 -24.41 -1.51 -24.99
N VAL A 215 -23.16 -1.93 -25.20
CA VAL A 215 -22.36 -2.61 -24.16
C VAL A 215 -21.89 -1.56 -23.16
N THR A 216 -22.55 -1.49 -22.00
CA THR A 216 -22.07 -0.72 -20.85
C THR A 216 -20.86 -1.43 -20.24
N TYR A 217 -19.65 -0.99 -20.62
CA TYR A 217 -18.39 -1.43 -20.04
C TYR A 217 -18.04 -0.58 -18.82
N ALA A 218 -17.86 -1.23 -17.66
CA ALA A 218 -17.40 -0.58 -16.43
C ALA A 218 -15.89 -0.87 -16.23
N PRO A 219 -14.98 0.03 -16.65
CA PRO A 219 -13.53 -0.20 -16.60
C PRO A 219 -13.01 -0.39 -15.18
N THR A 220 -13.59 0.31 -14.21
CA THR A 220 -13.21 0.23 -12.78
C THR A 220 -13.50 -1.14 -12.17
N TYR A 221 -14.49 -1.86 -12.69
CA TYR A 221 -14.83 -3.21 -12.21
C TYR A 221 -13.74 -4.23 -12.58
N GLN A 222 -13.16 -4.11 -13.78
CA GLN A 222 -12.09 -5.04 -14.19
C GLN A 222 -10.80 -4.80 -13.40
N GLN A 223 -10.43 -3.54 -13.15
CA GLN A 223 -9.26 -3.19 -12.36
C GLN A 223 -9.40 -3.64 -10.90
N SER A 224 -10.53 -3.34 -10.26
CA SER A 224 -10.79 -3.78 -8.88
C SER A 224 -10.82 -5.31 -8.75
N HIS A 225 -11.41 -6.02 -9.72
CA HIS A 225 -11.42 -7.47 -9.73
C HIS A 225 -10.02 -8.07 -9.95
N ALA A 226 -9.17 -7.47 -10.80
CA ALA A 226 -7.78 -7.90 -10.96
C ALA A 226 -6.96 -7.66 -9.68
N LEU A 227 -7.14 -6.51 -9.03
CA LEU A 227 -6.49 -6.19 -7.75
C LEU A 227 -6.96 -7.11 -6.62
N ALA A 228 -8.26 -7.43 -6.56
CA ALA A 228 -8.80 -8.37 -5.60
C ALA A 228 -8.20 -9.78 -5.78
N LYS A 229 -8.04 -10.24 -7.04
CA LYS A 229 -7.35 -11.50 -7.34
C LYS A 229 -5.88 -11.46 -6.95
N ALA A 230 -5.18 -10.36 -7.22
CA ALA A 230 -3.78 -10.20 -6.81
C ALA A 230 -3.64 -10.25 -5.29
N ALA A 231 -4.55 -9.62 -4.54
CA ALA A 231 -4.57 -9.68 -3.09
C ALA A 231 -4.85 -11.10 -2.56
N ASP A 232 -5.76 -11.85 -3.18
CA ASP A 232 -6.00 -13.27 -2.83
C ASP A 232 -4.73 -14.12 -3.01
N PHE A 233 -4.05 -13.98 -4.16
CA PHE A 233 -2.77 -14.64 -4.39
C PHE A 233 -1.71 -14.22 -3.37
N ASP A 234 -1.62 -12.94 -3.02
CA ASP A 234 -0.70 -12.43 -2.01
C ASP A 234 -1.00 -13.02 -0.62
N THR A 235 -2.27 -13.09 -0.22
CA THR A 235 -2.64 -13.73 1.05
C THR A 235 -2.29 -15.22 1.07
N ARG A 236 -2.51 -15.94 -0.03
CA ARG A 236 -2.15 -17.35 -0.14
C ARG A 236 -0.63 -17.53 -0.13
N LEU A 237 0.10 -16.62 -0.76
CA LEU A 237 1.55 -16.61 -0.79
C LEU A 237 2.10 -16.35 0.62
N ALA A 238 1.57 -15.36 1.35
CA ALA A 238 1.92 -15.08 2.74
C ALA A 238 1.64 -16.27 3.67
N LEU A 239 0.54 -17.01 3.45
CA LEU A 239 0.26 -18.25 4.18
C LEU A 239 1.29 -19.35 3.88
N LEU A 240 1.73 -19.47 2.62
CA LEU A 240 2.77 -20.41 2.23
C LEU A 240 4.13 -19.98 2.80
N GLU A 241 4.49 -18.70 2.76
CA GLU A 241 5.71 -18.16 3.37
C GLU A 241 5.73 -18.41 4.87
N LYS A 242 4.61 -18.16 5.56
CA LYS A 242 4.45 -18.47 6.98
C LYS A 242 4.58 -19.96 7.28
N ALA A 243 4.03 -20.83 6.42
CA ALA A 243 4.14 -22.28 6.57
C ALA A 243 5.57 -22.79 6.31
N LEU A 244 6.29 -22.18 5.36
CA LEU A 244 7.69 -22.47 5.09
C LEU A 244 8.64 -21.78 6.09
N GLY A 245 8.15 -20.79 6.85
CA GLY A 245 8.95 -20.01 7.80
C GLY A 245 9.98 -19.09 7.13
N ILE A 246 9.79 -18.76 5.85
CA ILE A 246 10.70 -17.87 5.11
C ILE A 246 10.25 -16.44 5.42
N ASN A 247 10.83 -15.83 6.44
CA ASN A 247 10.66 -14.40 6.65
C ASN A 247 11.67 -13.67 5.73
N PRO A 248 11.25 -12.67 4.93
CA PRO A 248 12.16 -11.90 4.09
C PRO A 248 13.23 -11.15 4.91
N THR A 249 13.01 -10.95 6.21
CA THR A 249 13.94 -10.34 7.16
C THR A 249 14.99 -11.31 7.71
N ASP A 250 14.75 -12.62 7.65
CA ASP A 250 15.68 -13.67 8.11
C ASP A 250 16.54 -14.23 6.96
N LEU A 251 16.45 -13.65 5.77
CA LEU A 251 17.27 -14.04 4.62
C LEU A 251 18.57 -13.22 4.66
N PRO A 252 19.69 -13.74 5.21
CA PRO A 252 20.96 -13.04 5.08
C PRO A 252 21.27 -12.95 3.59
N THR A 253 21.67 -11.76 3.14
CA THR A 253 21.91 -11.39 1.72
C THR A 253 22.93 -12.28 0.98
N SER A 254 23.58 -13.21 1.68
CA SER A 254 24.58 -14.15 1.17
C SER A 254 24.14 -15.62 1.23
N ALA A 255 23.14 -16.00 2.03
CA ALA A 255 22.69 -17.40 2.06
C ALA A 255 21.57 -17.62 1.06
N THR A 256 21.84 -18.42 0.04
CA THR A 256 20.77 -19.00 -0.78
C THR A 256 19.81 -19.76 0.14
N PRO A 257 18.49 -19.67 -0.08
CA PRO A 257 17.52 -20.39 0.75
C PRO A 257 17.90 -21.87 0.73
N ARG A 258 18.28 -22.41 1.90
CA ARG A 258 18.66 -23.81 2.02
C ARG A 258 17.50 -24.64 1.48
N ALA A 259 17.76 -25.40 0.43
CA ALA A 259 16.72 -26.18 -0.22
C ALA A 259 16.09 -27.14 0.81
N ILE A 260 14.79 -26.95 1.07
CA ILE A 260 14.06 -27.70 2.11
C ILE A 260 13.98 -29.18 1.73
N LEU A 261 13.86 -29.48 0.42
CA LEU A 261 13.74 -30.85 -0.09
C LEU A 261 14.96 -31.73 0.26
N PRO A 262 16.22 -31.34 -0.01
CA PRO A 262 17.39 -32.09 0.48
C PRO A 262 17.43 -32.28 2.00
N SER A 263 17.03 -31.28 2.79
CA SER A 263 16.99 -31.42 4.26
C SER A 263 15.92 -32.41 4.72
N LEU A 264 14.76 -32.42 4.06
CA LEU A 264 13.68 -33.36 4.35
C LEU A 264 14.04 -34.77 3.88
N GLU A 265 14.71 -34.90 2.73
CA GLU A 265 15.19 -36.18 2.23
C GLU A 265 16.28 -36.77 3.15
N THR A 266 17.19 -35.95 3.65
CA THR A 266 18.20 -36.40 4.62
C THR A 266 17.58 -36.80 5.95
N LEU A 267 16.62 -36.04 6.49
CA LEU A 267 15.85 -36.43 7.67
C LEU A 267 15.03 -37.70 7.42
N GLN A 268 14.40 -37.83 6.26
CA GLN A 268 13.66 -39.03 5.88
C GLN A 268 14.59 -40.26 5.81
N ARG A 269 15.80 -40.11 5.24
CA ARG A 269 16.82 -41.16 5.23
C ARG A 269 17.30 -41.50 6.64
N GLN A 270 17.46 -40.52 7.52
CA GLN A 270 17.83 -40.76 8.92
C GLN A 270 16.73 -41.49 9.68
N ILE A 271 15.47 -41.10 9.49
CA ILE A 271 14.31 -41.76 10.07
C ILE A 271 14.17 -43.17 9.51
N SER A 272 14.31 -43.37 8.20
CA SER A 272 14.25 -44.69 7.58
C SER A 272 15.36 -45.60 8.11
N LEU A 273 16.58 -45.07 8.28
CA LEU A 273 17.66 -45.78 8.94
C LEU A 273 17.30 -46.16 10.38
N ILE A 274 16.73 -45.26 11.19
CA ILE A 274 16.34 -45.58 12.57
C ILE A 274 15.21 -46.64 12.60
N THR A 275 14.29 -46.61 11.64
CA THR A 275 13.15 -47.56 11.59
C THR A 275 13.51 -48.91 11.00
N GLU A 276 14.45 -48.97 10.06
CA GLU A 276 14.83 -50.19 9.33
C GLU A 276 16.09 -50.84 9.92
N SER A 277 16.91 -50.07 10.65
CA SER A 277 18.13 -50.56 11.26
C SER A 277 17.90 -51.12 12.67
N SER A 278 17.63 -52.42 12.72
CA SER A 278 17.94 -53.20 13.93
C SER A 278 19.46 -53.16 14.19
N PRO A 279 19.94 -53.14 15.45
CA PRO A 279 21.37 -53.13 15.76
C PRO A 279 22.14 -54.29 15.07
N SER A 280 21.47 -55.42 14.84
CA SER A 280 22.03 -56.56 14.10
C SER A 280 22.27 -56.30 12.61
N SER A 281 21.45 -55.49 11.93
CA SER A 281 21.67 -55.19 10.51
C SER A 281 22.82 -54.19 10.31
N LEU A 282 22.99 -53.21 11.20
CA LEU A 282 24.14 -52.28 11.19
C LEU A 282 25.47 -52.99 11.37
N ASP A 283 25.54 -53.95 12.31
CA ASP A 283 26.76 -54.73 12.52
C ASP A 283 27.10 -55.60 11.28
N SER A 284 26.08 -56.17 10.63
CA SER A 284 26.28 -56.96 9.40
C SER A 284 26.76 -56.09 8.22
N ILE A 285 26.23 -54.88 8.09
CA ILE A 285 26.60 -53.92 7.05
C ILE A 285 28.01 -53.38 7.33
N SER A 286 28.34 -53.03 8.59
CA SER A 286 29.68 -52.59 8.97
C SER A 286 30.75 -53.63 8.66
N ARG A 287 30.46 -54.92 8.93
CA ARG A 287 31.35 -56.03 8.54
C ARG A 287 31.51 -56.16 7.03
N ARG A 288 30.44 -56.03 6.26
CA ARG A 288 30.51 -56.05 4.79
C ARG A 288 31.24 -54.84 4.21
N VAL A 289 31.04 -53.64 4.78
CA VAL A 289 31.77 -52.44 4.37
C VAL A 289 33.27 -52.62 4.65
N ARG A 290 33.66 -53.13 5.82
CA ARG A 290 35.08 -53.43 6.10
C ARG A 290 35.67 -54.47 5.14
N ALA A 291 34.89 -55.48 4.77
CA ALA A 291 35.32 -56.46 3.78
C ALA A 291 35.50 -55.81 2.39
N LEU A 292 34.54 -54.98 1.95
CA LEU A 292 34.61 -54.27 0.67
C LEU A 292 35.72 -53.22 0.64
N THR A 293 36.02 -52.53 1.74
CA THR A 293 37.16 -51.60 1.80
C THR A 293 38.48 -52.36 1.69
N GLN A 294 38.61 -53.50 2.36
CA GLN A 294 39.79 -54.35 2.22
C GLN A 294 39.92 -54.94 0.81
N GLU A 295 38.82 -55.32 0.17
CA GLU A 295 38.82 -55.78 -1.22
C GLU A 295 39.17 -54.65 -2.19
N ALA A 296 38.69 -53.42 -1.95
CA ALA A 296 39.03 -52.24 -2.72
C ALA A 296 40.50 -51.84 -2.57
N GLU A 297 41.06 -51.89 -1.35
CA GLU A 297 42.48 -51.66 -1.07
C GLU A 297 43.35 -52.68 -1.80
N LYS A 298 42.99 -53.97 -1.76
CA LYS A 298 43.69 -55.01 -2.54
C LYS A 298 43.59 -54.77 -4.05
N LEU A 299 42.45 -54.28 -4.53
CA LEU A 299 42.26 -53.96 -5.94
C LEU A 299 43.10 -52.72 -6.33
N GLU A 300 43.21 -51.73 -5.47
CA GLU A 300 44.08 -50.57 -5.67
C GLU A 300 45.56 -50.96 -5.65
N GLU A 301 45.98 -51.81 -4.71
CA GLU A 301 47.34 -52.37 -4.66
C GLU A 301 47.67 -53.16 -5.93
N SER A 302 46.77 -54.02 -6.40
CA SER A 302 46.95 -54.76 -7.65
C SER A 302 46.98 -53.84 -8.88
N ARG A 303 46.18 -52.77 -8.92
CA ARG A 303 46.25 -51.75 -9.98
C ARG A 303 47.55 -50.95 -9.93
N LYS A 304 48.04 -50.57 -8.74
CA LYS A 304 49.32 -49.89 -8.58
C LYS A 304 50.48 -50.81 -8.98
N ALA A 305 50.43 -52.08 -8.61
CA ALA A 305 51.41 -53.08 -9.04
C ALA A 305 51.38 -53.30 -10.56
N ALA A 306 50.20 -53.36 -11.18
CA ALA A 306 50.05 -53.47 -12.63
C ALA A 306 50.58 -52.22 -13.36
N LYS A 307 50.30 -51.02 -12.86
CA LYS A 307 50.86 -49.76 -13.40
C LYS A 307 52.37 -49.70 -13.24
N ALA A 308 52.90 -50.02 -12.06
CA ALA A 308 54.35 -50.08 -11.85
C ALA A 308 55.04 -51.11 -12.76
N ALA A 309 54.38 -52.24 -13.03
CA ALA A 309 54.87 -53.23 -13.99
C ALA A 309 54.83 -52.70 -15.44
N GLN A 310 53.78 -51.95 -15.83
CA GLN A 310 53.70 -51.29 -17.13
C GLN A 310 54.73 -50.17 -17.29
N ASP A 311 54.96 -49.36 -16.26
CA ASP A 311 55.99 -48.33 -16.22
C ASP A 311 57.40 -48.93 -16.31
N ALA A 312 57.64 -50.07 -15.64
CA ALA A 312 58.89 -50.82 -15.76
C ALA A 312 59.07 -51.43 -17.16
N LEU A 313 57.99 -51.90 -17.80
CA LEU A 313 58.02 -52.40 -19.19
C LEU A 313 58.32 -51.26 -20.18
N ARG A 314 57.77 -50.07 -19.93
CA ARG A 314 58.00 -48.84 -20.69
C ARG A 314 59.45 -48.36 -20.54
N ALA A 315 60.01 -48.42 -19.34
CA ALA A 315 61.42 -48.13 -19.07
C ALA A 315 62.37 -49.16 -19.71
N ALA A 316 61.93 -50.40 -19.90
CA ALA A 316 62.67 -51.47 -20.59
C ALA A 316 62.57 -51.40 -22.13
N GLY A 317 61.96 -50.34 -22.69
CA GLY A 317 61.91 -50.10 -24.14
C GLY A 317 60.81 -50.87 -24.88
N GLY A 318 59.80 -51.39 -24.17
CA GLY A 318 58.61 -51.95 -24.81
C GLY A 318 57.74 -50.84 -25.38
N ASP A 319 57.58 -50.81 -26.71
CA ASP A 319 56.66 -49.93 -27.42
C ASP A 319 55.21 -50.32 -27.09
N VAL A 320 54.65 -49.67 -26.07
CA VAL A 320 53.22 -49.74 -25.77
C VAL A 320 52.60 -48.46 -26.32
N ILE A 321 51.65 -48.68 -27.24
CA ILE A 321 50.93 -47.69 -28.04
C ILE A 321 50.46 -46.51 -27.16
N ALA A 322 50.70 -45.31 -27.69
CA ALA A 322 50.48 -44.00 -27.08
C ALA A 322 48.99 -43.62 -26.87
N GLU A 323 48.23 -44.43 -26.13
CA GLU A 323 46.82 -44.13 -25.80
C GLU A 323 46.71 -43.31 -24.48
N GLU A 324 47.65 -43.45 -23.53
CA GLU A 324 47.55 -42.78 -22.22
C GLU A 324 47.72 -41.24 -22.26
N GLY A 325 48.41 -40.70 -23.29
CA GLY A 325 48.61 -39.26 -23.43
C GLY A 325 47.34 -38.52 -23.87
N GLU A 326 46.60 -39.12 -24.81
CA GLU A 326 45.30 -38.62 -25.24
C GLU A 326 44.27 -38.76 -24.14
N ASP A 327 44.27 -39.89 -23.41
CA ASP A 327 43.41 -40.10 -22.25
C ASP A 327 43.69 -39.08 -21.13
N SER A 328 44.95 -38.75 -20.84
CA SER A 328 45.28 -37.75 -19.81
C SER A 328 44.81 -36.34 -20.18
N GLU A 329 44.97 -35.92 -21.43
CA GLU A 329 44.47 -34.62 -21.89
C GLU A 329 42.94 -34.58 -21.98
N GLN A 330 42.31 -35.68 -22.41
CA GLN A 330 40.85 -35.81 -22.43
C GLN A 330 40.29 -35.82 -21.01
N VAL A 331 40.93 -36.50 -20.06
CA VAL A 331 40.58 -36.48 -18.64
C VAL A 331 40.75 -35.08 -18.05
N ALA A 332 41.82 -34.35 -18.41
CA ALA A 332 41.97 -32.95 -17.98
C ALA A 332 40.87 -32.05 -18.54
N LYS A 333 40.49 -32.22 -19.81
CA LYS A 333 39.36 -31.50 -20.44
C LYS A 333 38.01 -31.88 -19.81
N ILE A 334 37.79 -33.15 -19.52
CA ILE A 334 36.58 -33.65 -18.84
C ILE A 334 36.50 -33.09 -17.42
N ASN A 335 37.61 -33.08 -16.68
CA ASN A 335 37.65 -32.49 -15.33
C ASN A 335 37.39 -30.97 -15.38
N ALA A 336 37.93 -30.26 -16.38
CA ALA A 336 37.61 -28.85 -16.59
C ALA A 336 36.13 -28.64 -16.93
N LEU A 337 35.55 -29.50 -17.78
CA LEU A 337 34.11 -29.46 -18.11
C LEU A 337 33.24 -29.79 -16.89
N TYR A 338 33.64 -30.74 -16.05
CA TYR A 338 32.93 -31.09 -14.82
C TYR A 338 32.95 -29.94 -13.82
N GLY A 339 34.07 -29.20 -13.74
CA GLY A 339 34.14 -27.94 -13.00
C GLY A 339 33.17 -26.88 -13.52
N THR A 340 33.06 -26.72 -14.84
CA THR A 340 32.08 -25.78 -15.43
C THR A 340 30.63 -26.28 -15.33
N LEU A 341 30.40 -27.60 -15.29
CA LEU A 341 29.07 -28.20 -15.20
C LEU A 341 28.39 -27.81 -13.90
N SER A 342 29.11 -27.81 -12.77
CA SER A 342 28.56 -27.35 -11.49
C SER A 342 28.06 -25.90 -11.57
N THR A 343 28.79 -25.01 -12.25
CA THR A 343 28.34 -23.62 -12.44
C THR A 343 27.10 -23.53 -13.34
N ILE A 344 27.03 -24.34 -14.40
CA ILE A 344 25.87 -24.39 -15.31
C ILE A 344 24.65 -24.99 -14.60
N GLU A 345 24.82 -26.04 -13.80
CA GLU A 345 23.75 -26.70 -13.06
C GLU A 345 23.12 -25.75 -12.03
N ASN A 346 23.92 -24.89 -11.41
CA ASN A 346 23.43 -23.85 -10.51
C ASN A 346 22.72 -22.70 -11.24
N LEU A 347 23.16 -22.33 -12.45
CA LEU A 347 22.62 -21.21 -13.22
C LEU A 347 21.42 -21.58 -14.10
N ALA A 348 21.33 -22.83 -14.57
CA ALA A 348 20.25 -23.35 -15.41
C ALA A 348 18.85 -23.15 -14.81
N PRO A 349 18.58 -23.46 -13.52
CA PRO A 349 17.25 -23.26 -12.94
C PRO A 349 16.88 -21.78 -12.76
N LEU A 350 17.84 -20.86 -12.79
CA LEU A 350 17.60 -19.42 -12.69
C LEU A 350 17.25 -18.77 -14.03
N LEU A 351 17.52 -19.44 -15.15
CA LEU A 351 17.29 -18.88 -16.48
C LEU A 351 15.79 -18.75 -16.85
N PRO A 352 14.92 -19.76 -16.60
CA PRO A 352 13.48 -19.60 -16.83
C PRO A 352 12.82 -18.44 -16.06
N PRO A 353 13.01 -18.27 -14.73
CA PRO A 353 12.40 -17.16 -14.02
C PRO A 353 12.96 -15.79 -14.43
N LEU A 354 14.24 -15.72 -14.81
CA LEU A 354 14.80 -14.49 -15.39
C LEU A 354 14.18 -14.15 -16.75
N LEU A 355 13.92 -15.15 -17.58
CA LEU A 355 13.24 -14.96 -18.87
C LEU A 355 11.79 -14.50 -18.67
N ASP A 356 11.07 -15.11 -17.72
CA ASP A 356 9.70 -14.71 -17.38
C ASP A 356 9.66 -13.28 -16.81
N ARG A 357 10.62 -12.92 -15.95
CA ARG A 357 10.78 -11.54 -15.46
C ARG A 357 11.13 -10.57 -16.59
N LEU A 358 12.03 -10.93 -17.51
CA LEU A 358 12.33 -10.09 -18.67
C LEU A 358 11.12 -9.95 -19.60
N ARG A 359 10.28 -10.97 -19.71
CA ARG A 359 9.06 -10.93 -20.52
C ARG A 359 7.99 -10.03 -19.90
N SER A 360 7.81 -10.06 -18.59
CA SER A 360 6.92 -9.12 -17.89
C SER A 360 7.47 -7.69 -17.94
N LEU A 361 8.78 -7.53 -17.77
CA LEU A 361 9.45 -6.24 -17.80
C LEU A 361 9.58 -5.66 -19.22
N ARG A 362 9.48 -6.48 -20.27
CA ARG A 362 9.53 -6.04 -21.68
C ARG A 362 8.46 -5.01 -22.00
N ALA A 363 7.25 -5.17 -21.48
CA ALA A 363 6.17 -4.20 -21.70
C ALA A 363 6.55 -2.84 -21.09
N ILE A 364 7.05 -2.84 -19.86
CA ILE A 364 7.50 -1.63 -19.16
C ILE A 364 8.70 -0.99 -19.88
N HIS A 365 9.66 -1.78 -20.37
CA HIS A 365 10.80 -1.26 -21.13
C HIS A 365 10.38 -0.66 -22.48
N ALA A 366 9.43 -1.29 -23.18
CA ALA A 366 8.88 -0.74 -24.41
C ALA A 366 8.11 0.56 -24.13
N ASP A 367 7.29 0.60 -23.08
CA ASP A 367 6.58 1.80 -22.66
C ASP A 367 7.56 2.91 -22.25
N ALA A 368 8.64 2.58 -21.52
CA ALA A 368 9.68 3.54 -21.17
C ALA A 368 10.41 4.11 -22.40
N ALA A 369 10.72 3.27 -23.39
CA ALA A 369 11.32 3.72 -24.65
C ALA A 369 10.37 4.63 -25.46
N THR A 370 9.08 4.27 -25.53
CA THR A 370 8.08 5.14 -26.19
C THR A 370 7.83 6.44 -25.43
N ALA A 371 7.90 6.41 -24.10
CA ALA A 371 7.80 7.60 -23.25
C ALA A 371 9.02 8.51 -23.42
N SER A 372 10.23 7.97 -23.51
CA SER A 372 11.42 8.78 -23.80
C SER A 372 11.33 9.41 -25.20
N ASP A 373 10.88 8.67 -26.20
CA ASP A 373 10.65 9.21 -27.56
C ASP A 373 9.50 10.24 -27.60
N GLY A 374 8.47 10.04 -26.76
CA GLY A 374 7.39 11.00 -26.59
C GLY A 374 7.89 12.30 -25.95
N LEU A 375 8.76 12.19 -24.94
CA LEU A 375 9.36 13.32 -24.24
C LEU A 375 10.27 14.13 -25.16
N THR A 376 11.13 13.48 -25.94
CA THR A 376 12.00 14.19 -26.92
C THR A 376 11.17 14.93 -27.96
N LYS A 377 10.06 14.34 -28.45
CA LYS A 377 9.13 15.02 -29.36
C LYS A 377 8.38 16.18 -28.72
N VAL A 378 8.08 16.10 -27.42
CA VAL A 378 7.44 17.21 -26.69
C VAL A 378 8.45 18.34 -26.48
N GLU A 379 9.69 18.01 -26.13
CA GLU A 379 10.79 18.97 -26.00
C GLU A 379 11.07 19.69 -27.33
N GLU A 380 11.10 18.96 -28.44
CA GLU A 380 11.25 19.56 -29.77
C GLU A 380 10.07 20.49 -30.13
N ARG A 381 8.83 20.10 -29.83
CA ARG A 381 7.67 20.99 -30.02
C ARG A 381 7.72 22.21 -29.12
N GLN A 382 8.21 22.06 -27.90
CA GLN A 382 8.35 23.17 -26.96
C GLN A 382 9.41 24.17 -27.45
N SER A 383 10.54 23.69 -27.98
CA SER A 383 11.57 24.58 -28.54
C SER A 383 11.06 25.31 -29.79
N GLN A 384 10.36 24.60 -30.70
CA GLN A 384 9.71 25.21 -31.86
C GLN A 384 8.67 26.27 -31.46
N MET A 385 7.81 25.96 -30.48
CA MET A 385 6.82 26.92 -29.97
C MET A 385 7.48 28.13 -29.32
N ALA A 386 8.58 27.94 -28.59
CA ALA A 386 9.35 29.05 -28.02
C ALA A 386 9.92 29.97 -29.10
N ASP A 387 10.43 29.41 -30.19
CA ASP A 387 10.94 30.18 -31.33
C ASP A 387 9.82 30.87 -32.11
N ASP A 388 8.67 30.22 -32.27
CA ASP A 388 7.50 30.87 -32.87
C ASP A 388 7.03 32.03 -32.00
N ILE A 389 6.92 31.86 -30.68
CA ILE A 389 6.57 32.96 -29.74
C ILE A 389 7.55 34.14 -29.90
N LYS A 390 8.85 33.90 -30.09
CA LYS A 390 9.81 34.97 -30.38
C LYS A 390 9.46 35.68 -31.70
N LYS A 391 9.18 34.94 -32.78
CA LYS A 391 8.75 35.52 -34.06
C LYS A 391 7.44 36.32 -33.92
N TRP A 392 6.48 35.84 -33.14
CA TRP A 392 5.23 36.55 -32.87
C TRP A 392 5.48 37.86 -32.11
N ARG A 393 6.41 37.89 -31.15
CA ARG A 393 6.81 39.11 -30.45
C ARG A 393 7.48 40.12 -31.38
N GLU A 394 8.43 39.66 -32.20
CA GLU A 394 9.08 40.52 -33.21
C GLU A 394 8.08 41.05 -34.24
N GLY A 395 7.13 40.21 -34.66
CA GLY A 395 6.04 40.62 -35.55
C GLY A 395 5.14 41.68 -34.90
N LEU A 396 4.79 41.51 -33.63
CA LEU A 396 3.98 42.47 -32.88
C LEU A 396 4.73 43.80 -32.69
N GLU A 397 6.03 43.77 -32.40
CA GLU A 397 6.86 44.96 -32.28
C GLU A 397 6.93 45.74 -33.61
N LYS A 398 7.06 45.03 -34.74
CA LYS A 398 6.99 45.65 -36.08
C LYS A 398 5.62 46.27 -36.35
N VAL A 399 4.53 45.60 -35.97
CA VAL A 399 3.17 46.14 -36.10
C VAL A 399 2.97 47.35 -35.20
N GLU A 400 3.47 47.33 -33.97
CA GLU A 400 3.41 48.47 -33.05
C GLU A 400 4.20 49.67 -33.61
N ALA A 401 5.40 49.43 -34.14
CA ALA A 401 6.20 50.46 -34.78
C ALA A 401 5.49 51.04 -36.03
N ALA A 402 4.91 50.18 -36.87
CA ALA A 402 4.14 50.60 -38.04
C ALA A 402 2.88 51.37 -37.65
N MET A 403 2.21 51.00 -36.56
CA MET A 403 1.04 51.71 -36.02
C MET A 403 1.41 53.08 -35.48
N LYS A 404 2.52 53.21 -34.72
CA LYS A 404 3.03 54.51 -34.27
C LYS A 404 3.41 55.41 -35.44
N GLN A 405 4.10 54.86 -36.44
CA GLN A 405 4.40 55.61 -37.67
C GLN A 405 3.11 56.03 -38.38
N GLY A 406 2.15 55.13 -38.54
CA GLY A 406 0.83 55.43 -39.11
C GLY A 406 0.08 56.51 -38.34
N GLU A 407 0.11 56.49 -37.01
CA GLU A 407 -0.47 57.52 -36.14
C GLU A 407 0.22 58.88 -36.34
N THR A 408 1.56 58.91 -36.41
CA THR A 408 2.28 60.17 -36.68
C THR A 408 1.94 60.73 -38.05
N VAL A 409 1.90 59.89 -39.10
CA VAL A 409 1.50 60.30 -40.45
C VAL A 409 0.05 60.77 -40.48
N MET A 410 -0.86 60.04 -39.83
CA MET A 410 -2.28 60.42 -39.76
C MET A 410 -2.48 61.73 -38.99
N SER A 411 -1.76 61.94 -37.89
CA SER A 411 -1.78 63.22 -37.16
C SER A 411 -1.20 64.36 -37.98
N GLY A 412 -0.17 64.10 -38.78
CA GLY A 412 0.39 65.05 -39.74
C GLY A 412 -0.62 65.42 -40.82
N ASN A 413 -1.25 64.41 -41.44
CA ASN A 413 -2.31 64.61 -42.43
C ASN A 413 -3.51 65.36 -41.84
N MET A 414 -3.92 65.03 -40.61
CA MET A 414 -4.99 65.73 -39.89
C MET A 414 -4.67 67.21 -39.71
N LYS A 415 -3.44 67.56 -39.32
CA LYS A 415 -3.01 68.97 -39.20
C LYS A 415 -3.00 69.69 -40.55
N VAL A 416 -2.60 69.01 -41.62
CA VAL A 416 -2.64 69.57 -42.98
C VAL A 416 -4.08 69.84 -43.41
N VAL A 417 -4.99 68.89 -43.18
CA VAL A 417 -6.43 69.05 -43.47
C VAL A 417 -7.04 70.15 -42.61
N GLU A 418 -6.70 70.22 -41.31
CA GLU A 418 -7.13 71.30 -40.41
C GLU A 418 -6.62 72.68 -40.92
N GLY A 419 -5.39 72.73 -41.41
CA GLY A 419 -4.84 73.92 -42.08
C GLY A 419 -5.65 74.32 -43.30
N TRP A 420 -5.97 73.37 -44.19
CA TRP A 420 -6.81 73.62 -45.36
C TRP A 420 -8.22 74.08 -44.98
N VAL A 421 -8.84 73.49 -43.95
CA VAL A 421 -10.16 73.91 -43.46
C VAL A 421 -10.09 75.34 -42.91
N LYS A 422 -9.09 75.68 -42.10
CA LYS A 422 -8.90 77.05 -41.59
C LYS A 422 -8.67 78.06 -42.71
N GLU A 423 -7.89 77.71 -43.73
CA GLU A 423 -7.73 78.56 -44.91
C GLU A 423 -9.04 78.75 -45.67
N LEU A 424 -9.88 77.71 -45.74
CA LEU A 424 -11.20 77.76 -46.36
C LEU A 424 -12.18 78.60 -45.55
N GLU A 425 -12.17 78.47 -44.22
CA GLU A 425 -12.93 79.31 -43.27
C GLU A 425 -12.53 80.79 -43.40
N GLN A 426 -11.23 81.11 -43.42
CA GLN A 426 -10.76 82.48 -43.63
C GLN A 426 -11.13 83.05 -44.99
N LYS A 427 -11.21 82.22 -46.03
CA LYS A 427 -11.71 82.65 -47.35
C LYS A 427 -13.21 82.88 -47.34
N MET A 428 -13.98 82.07 -46.61
CA MET A 428 -15.43 82.24 -46.42
C MET A 428 -15.76 83.49 -45.60
N GLU A 429 -14.97 83.84 -44.58
CA GLU A 429 -15.17 85.09 -43.81
C GLU A 429 -14.85 86.38 -44.60
N LYS A 430 -14.07 86.27 -45.69
CA LYS A 430 -13.68 87.40 -46.54
C LYS A 430 -14.63 87.65 -47.71
N VAL A 431 -15.63 86.80 -47.90
CA VAL A 431 -16.72 86.93 -48.87
C VAL A 431 -17.96 87.41 -48.13
#